data_AF-A0A535TNE9-F1
#
_entry.id   AF-A0A535TNE9-F1
#
_cell.length_a   1.000
_cell.length_b   1.000
_cell.length_c   1.000
_cell.angle_alpha   90.00
_cell.angle_beta   90.00
_cell.angle_gamma   90.00
#
_symmetry.space_group_name_H-M   'P 1'
#
loop_
_entity.id
_entity.type
_entity.pdbx_description
1 polymer ?
#
loop_
_entity_poly.entity_id
_entity_poly.type
_entity_poly.pdbx_seq_one_letter_code
_entity_poly.pdbx_strand_id
1 'polypeptide(L)' 'MALFLLVVSSPATNQQISRIRELFQPTLNFLGYELYDLALTGSGGHTTLRVRIDRPEGVTLDDCERVSKSLG' A
#
# COMPACT_ATOMS: atom_id res chain seq x y z
N MET A 1 3.26 12.26 6.15
CA MET A 1 3.99 11.13 5.54
C MET A 1 3.97 9.94 6.50
N ALA A 2 2.96 9.08 6.42
CA ALA A 2 2.95 7.83 7.18
C ALA A 2 3.55 6.71 6.31
N LEU A 3 4.54 6.00 6.86
CA LEU A 3 5.25 4.93 6.19
C LEU A 3 4.97 3.64 6.95
N PHE A 4 4.00 2.83 6.53
CA PHE A 4 3.85 1.47 7.04
C PHE A 4 3.85 0.44 5.91
N LEU A 5 4.70 -0.57 6.11
CA LEU A 5 4.95 -1.69 5.21
C LEU A 5 3.77 -2.67 5.26
N LEU A 6 3.21 -3.05 4.10
CA LEU A 6 2.33 -4.21 4.02
C LEU A 6 3.15 -5.39 3.45
N VAL A 7 3.54 -6.34 4.29
CA VAL A 7 4.35 -7.48 3.84
C VAL A 7 3.48 -8.43 3.03
N VAL A 8 3.47 -8.31 1.70
CA VAL A 8 2.93 -9.34 0.81
C VAL A 8 4.10 -10.17 0.29
N SER A 9 4.31 -11.34 0.88
CA SER A 9 5.34 -12.30 0.48
C SER A 9 4.95 -13.00 -0.82
N SER A 10 5.15 -12.33 -1.95
CA SER A 10 5.11 -12.97 -3.27
C SER A 10 6.20 -12.40 -4.16
N PRO A 11 6.84 -13.23 -5.03
CA PRO A 11 7.76 -12.71 -6.03
C PRO A 11 6.95 -11.84 -7.00
N ALA A 12 7.03 -10.53 -6.80
CA ALA A 12 6.28 -9.57 -7.59
C ALA A 12 7.21 -8.82 -8.56
N THR A 13 6.83 -8.84 -9.83
CA THR A 13 7.47 -8.17 -10.96
C THR A 13 6.87 -6.77 -11.16
N ASN A 14 7.51 -5.90 -11.93
CA ASN A 14 6.98 -4.55 -12.22
C ASN A 14 5.54 -4.56 -12.77
N GLN A 15 5.14 -5.61 -13.51
CA GLN A 15 3.79 -5.76 -14.02
C GLN A 15 2.75 -6.06 -12.94
N GLN A 16 3.15 -6.71 -11.84
CA GLN A 16 2.27 -6.97 -10.70
C GLN A 16 1.99 -5.70 -9.90
N ILE A 17 2.96 -4.77 -9.80
CA ILE A 17 2.75 -3.49 -9.11
C ILE A 17 1.62 -2.70 -9.76
N SER A 18 1.59 -2.61 -11.09
CA SER A 18 0.53 -1.87 -11.81
C SER A 18 -0.86 -2.46 -11.55
N ARG A 19 -0.98 -3.80 -11.55
CA ARG A 19 -2.26 -4.45 -11.24
C ARG A 19 -2.68 -4.23 -9.78
N ILE A 20 -1.75 -4.33 -8.84
CA ILE A 20 -2.02 -4.06 -7.42
C ILE A 20 -2.47 -2.61 -7.23
N ARG A 21 -1.85 -1.67 -7.94
CA ARG A 21 -2.26 -0.26 -7.96
C ARG A 21 -3.71 -0.12 -8.36
N GLU A 22 -4.10 -0.69 -9.49
CA GLU A 22 -5.48 -0.65 -10.01
C GLU A 22 -6.49 -1.26 -9.04
N LEU A 23 -6.10 -2.28 -8.27
CA LEU A 23 -6.96 -2.90 -7.25
C LEU A 23 -7.09 -2.05 -5.99
N PHE A 24 -6.01 -1.40 -5.54
CA PHE A 24 -5.99 -0.66 -4.28
C PHE A 24 -6.55 0.75 -4.41
N GLN A 25 -6.35 1.38 -5.57
CA GLN A 25 -6.79 2.74 -5.84
C GLN A 25 -8.29 2.99 -5.61
N PRO A 26 -9.24 2.15 -6.07
CA PRO A 26 -10.66 2.35 -5.78
C PRO A 26 -10.99 2.22 -4.29
N THR A 27 -10.38 1.25 -3.59
CA THR A 27 -10.57 1.05 -2.15
C THR A 27 -10.06 2.25 -1.35
N LEU A 28 -8.86 2.74 -1.67
CA LEU A 28 -8.27 3.90 -1.01
C LEU A 28 -9.08 5.17 -1.28
N ASN A 29 -9.49 5.40 -2.53
CA ASN A 29 -10.34 6.54 -2.89
C ASN A 29 -11.68 6.50 -2.14
N PHE A 30 -12.31 5.32 -2.03
CA PHE A 30 -13.55 5.14 -1.27
C PHE A 30 -13.37 5.45 0.22
N LEU A 31 -12.20 5.14 0.77
CA LEU A 31 -11.86 5.44 2.16
C LEU A 31 -11.39 6.90 2.38
N GLY A 32 -11.24 7.69 1.31
CA GLY A 32 -10.79 9.08 1.36
C GLY A 32 -9.27 9.25 1.40
N TYR A 33 -8.51 8.27 0.93
CA TYR A 33 -7.04 8.33 0.83
C TYR A 33 -6.58 8.29 -0.62
N GLU A 34 -5.49 8.99 -0.90
CA GLU A 34 -4.76 8.90 -2.16
C GLU A 34 -3.65 7.86 -2.04
N LEU A 35 -3.51 7.01 -3.08
CA LEU A 35 -2.35 6.14 -3.20
C LEU A 35 -1.14 6.92 -3.73
N TYR A 36 -0.25 7.31 -2.82
CA TYR A 36 0.93 8.09 -3.12
C TYR A 36 2.03 7.28 -3.83
N ASP A 37 2.29 6.06 -3.34
CA ASP A 37 3.36 5.20 -3.91
C ASP A 37 3.16 3.71 -3.56
N LEU A 38 3.69 2.85 -4.43
CA LEU A 38 3.76 1.40 -4.24
C LEU A 38 5.15 0.89 -4.58
N ALA A 39 5.81 0.21 -3.64
CA ALA A 39 7.15 -0.33 -3.86
C ALA A 39 7.27 -1.76 -3.33
N LEU A 40 7.92 -2.63 -4.10
CA LEU A 40 8.34 -3.94 -3.64
C LEU A 40 9.75 -3.84 -3.06
N THR A 41 9.92 -4.36 -1.85
CA THR A 41 11.20 -4.32 -1.12
C THR A 41 11.53 -5.71 -0.59
N GLY A 42 12.82 -6.02 -0.44
CA GLY A 42 13.31 -7.31 0.05
C GLY A 42 14.07 -8.12 -1.01
N SER A 43 14.98 -8.98 -0.56
CA SER A 43 15.76 -9.91 -1.37
C SER A 43 15.73 -11.31 -0.73
N GLY A 44 15.97 -12.36 -1.52
CA GLY A 44 16.15 -13.72 -0.98
C GLY A 44 14.88 -14.45 -0.53
N GLY A 45 13.75 -14.27 -1.22
CA GLY A 45 12.52 -15.06 -0.99
C GLY A 45 11.47 -14.40 -0.10
N HIS A 46 11.83 -13.31 0.60
CA HIS A 46 10.89 -12.49 1.35
C HIS A 46 10.70 -11.14 0.67
N THR A 47 9.60 -10.99 -0.06
CA THR A 47 9.20 -9.72 -0.67
C THR A 47 8.15 -9.03 0.21
N THR A 48 8.20 -7.70 0.27
CA THR A 48 7.31 -6.85 1.03
C THR A 48 6.76 -5.74 0.14
N LEU A 49 5.43 -5.53 0.15
CA LEU A 49 4.77 -4.47 -0.60
C LEU A 49 4.55 -3.24 0.27
N ARG A 50 5.34 -2.21 0.04
CA ARG A 50 5.12 -0.93 0.70
C ARG A 50 4.00 -0.16 0.00
N VAL A 51 2.97 0.18 0.75
CA VAL A 51 1.86 1.05 0.32
C VAL A 51 2.02 2.39 1.04
N ARG A 52 2.11 3.49 0.29
CA ARG A 52 2.12 4.84 0.87
C ARG A 52 0.80 5.52 0.52
N ILE A 53 0.14 6.04 1.55
CA ILE A 53 -1.11 6.77 1.42
C ILE A 53 -0.92 8.21 1.87
N ASP A 54 -1.69 9.12 1.29
CA ASP A 54 -1.78 10.50 1.72
C ASP A 54 -3.22 11.00 1.73
N ARG A 55 -3.46 12.11 2.43
CA ARG A 55 -4.71 12.89 2.34
C ARG A 55 -4.46 14.33 2.80
N PRO A 56 -5.29 15.31 2.37
CA PRO A 56 -5.09 16.72 2.70
C PRO A 56 -5.00 17.03 4.21
N GLU A 57 -5.74 16.29 5.04
CA GLU A 57 -5.77 16.48 6.49
C GLU A 57 -4.57 15.83 7.21
N GLY A 58 -3.69 15.15 6.45
CA GLY A 58 -2.62 14.32 6.98
C GLY A 58 -3.09 12.94 7.43
N VAL A 59 -2.15 11.99 7.40
CA VAL A 59 -2.39 10.57 7.73
C VAL A 59 -1.87 10.26 9.14
N THR A 60 -2.72 9.68 9.99
CA THR A 60 -2.39 9.22 11.34
C THR A 60 -2.03 7.73 11.35
N LEU A 61 -1.64 7.21 12.52
CA LEU A 61 -1.41 5.77 12.69
C LEU A 61 -2.71 4.95 12.56
N ASP A 62 -3.82 5.46 13.08
CA ASP A 62 -5.13 4.79 13.01
C ASP A 62 -5.62 4.64 11.56
N ASP A 63 -5.32 5.63 10.72
CA ASP A 63 -5.58 5.54 9.28
C ASP A 63 -4.78 4.41 8.62
N CYS A 64 -3.52 4.24 9.02
CA CYS A 64 -2.67 3.15 8.53
C CYS A 64 -3.23 1.79 8.93
N GLU A 65 -3.69 1.65 10.18
CA GLU A 65 -4.34 0.41 10.63
C GLU A 65 -5.61 0.12 9.85
N ARG A 66 -6.46 1.13 9.65
CA ARG A 66 -7.71 1.01 8.91
C ARG A 66 -7.47 0.56 7.47
N VAL A 67 -6.51 1.17 6.79
CA VAL A 67 -6.14 0.79 5.43
C VAL A 67 -5.54 -0.61 5.40
N SER A 68 -4.65 -0.94 6.33
CA SER A 68 -4.07 -2.29 6.43
C SER A 68 -5.15 -3.37 6.58
N LYS A 69 -6.14 -3.15 7.45
CA LYS A 69 -7.30 -4.05 7.63
C LYS A 69 -8.21 -4.14 6.41
N SER A 70 -8.23 -3.12 5.56
CA SER A 70 -9.06 -3.09 4.35
C SER A 70 -8.38 -3.73 3.14
N LEU A 71 -7.04 -3.84 3.15
CA LEU A 71 -6.23 -4.37 2.06
C LEU A 71 -5.68 -5.78 2.32
N GLY A 72 -5.55 -6.20 3.59
CA GLY A 72 -5.18 -7.55 3.99
C GLY A 72 -6.35 -8.51 3.95
#